data_AF-A0A852YAA4-F1
#
_entry.id   AF-A0A852YAA4-F1
#
_cell.length_a   1.000
_cell.length_b   1.000
_cell.length_c   1.000
_cell.angle_alpha   90.00
_cell.angle_beta   90.00
_cell.angle_gamma   90.00
#
_symmetry.space_group_name_H-M   'P 1'
#
loop_
_entity.id
_entity.type
_entity.pdbx_description
1 polymer ?
#
loop_
_entity_poly.entity_id
_entity_poly.type
_entity_poly.pdbx_seq_one_letter_code
_entity_poly.pdbx_strand_id
1 'polypeptide(L)'
;MHTSGSPSTWRAREDASRDVLVALYLRDALGVIDPSGLPRLLGTGLPASTAPADEMTGWAWIRWWVSVVEPEAGIPALPEHATPAWEAAVRKHLDDARTWADVAHQEYGIRLAERAFSGETGDTDAGVLSELVAEREQAAGTHADFDLRIEVLPLTTAGIWWIGDNAIAVDELLREKPDDYRQALAPIVERLVPSAADRARDRTLD
;
A
#
# COMPACT_ATOMS: atom_id res chain seq x y z
N MET A 1 40.59 -8.95 9.55
CA MET A 1 40.24 -8.25 8.29
C MET A 1 38.72 -8.22 8.23
N HIS A 2 38.11 -7.09 8.58
CA HIS A 2 36.66 -6.92 8.43
C HIS A 2 36.42 -6.32 7.05
N THR A 3 35.79 -7.09 6.17
CA THR A 3 35.24 -6.56 4.93
C THR A 3 34.18 -5.54 5.32
N SER A 4 34.48 -4.25 5.11
CA SER A 4 33.48 -3.19 5.15
C SER A 4 32.55 -3.39 3.95
N GLY A 5 31.57 -4.28 4.10
CA GLY A 5 30.39 -4.28 3.24
C GLY A 5 29.66 -2.95 3.43
N SER A 6 29.10 -2.42 2.35
CA SER A 6 28.23 -1.24 2.44
C SER A 6 27.13 -1.52 3.47
N PRO A 7 26.86 -0.60 4.41
CA PRO A 7 25.79 -0.79 5.38
C PRO A 7 24.43 -0.85 4.65
N SER A 8 23.48 -1.59 5.21
CA SER A 8 22.11 -1.64 4.70
C SER A 8 21.48 -0.24 4.75
N THR A 9 20.82 0.17 3.66
CA THR A 9 20.26 1.52 3.46
C THR A 9 18.74 1.55 3.42
N TRP A 10 18.10 0.41 3.66
CA TRP A 10 16.65 0.27 3.53
C TRP A 10 15.87 1.11 4.54
N ARG A 11 14.65 1.52 4.14
CA ARG A 11 13.70 2.24 4.98
C ARG A 11 12.29 1.74 4.70
N ALA A 12 11.47 1.68 5.74
CA ALA A 12 10.04 1.48 5.61
C ALA A 12 9.28 2.64 6.26
N ARG A 13 8.23 3.12 5.60
CA ARG A 13 7.35 4.16 6.11
C ARG A 13 5.93 3.67 6.06
N GLU A 14 5.26 3.72 7.20
CA GLU A 14 3.89 3.28 7.36
C GLU A 14 2.96 4.48 7.55
N ASP A 15 1.85 4.47 6.84
CA ASP A 15 0.78 5.47 6.97
C ASP A 15 -0.56 4.88 6.50
N ALA A 16 -1.65 5.59 6.75
CA ALA A 16 -2.93 5.40 6.08
C ALA A 16 -3.23 6.65 5.26
N SER A 17 -2.59 6.80 4.09
CA SER A 17 -2.60 8.05 3.34
C SER A 17 -4.02 8.46 2.94
N ARG A 18 -4.37 9.72 3.25
CA ARG A 18 -5.67 10.30 2.86
C ARG A 18 -5.89 10.23 1.36
N ASP A 19 -4.85 10.47 0.56
CA ASP A 19 -4.98 10.47 -0.90
C ASP A 19 -5.23 9.07 -1.45
N VAL A 20 -4.56 8.07 -0.88
CA VAL A 20 -4.81 6.65 -1.20
C VAL A 20 -6.24 6.27 -0.81
N LEU A 21 -6.68 6.66 0.40
CA LEU A 21 -8.04 6.42 0.88
C LEU A 21 -9.10 7.10 0.00
N VAL A 22 -8.90 8.36 -0.41
CA VAL A 22 -9.79 9.08 -1.34
C VAL A 22 -9.82 8.38 -2.69
N ALA A 23 -8.67 7.98 -3.23
CA ALA A 23 -8.59 7.30 -4.52
C ALA A 23 -9.36 5.97 -4.51
N LEU A 24 -9.19 5.17 -3.45
CA LEU A 24 -9.90 3.90 -3.28
C LEU A 24 -11.39 4.09 -2.99
N TYR A 25 -11.79 5.13 -2.26
CA TYR A 25 -13.20 5.46 -2.09
C TYR A 25 -13.84 5.78 -3.43
N LEU A 26 -13.20 6.62 -4.24
CA LEU A 26 -13.69 6.96 -5.57
C LEU A 26 -13.72 5.74 -6.48
N ARG A 27 -12.73 4.84 -6.41
CA ARG A 27 -12.76 3.55 -7.12
C ARG A 27 -14.04 2.79 -6.83
N ASP A 28 -14.33 2.62 -5.54
CA ASP A 28 -15.47 1.84 -5.06
C ASP A 28 -16.81 2.53 -5.39
N ALA A 29 -16.88 3.85 -5.28
CA ALA A 29 -18.08 4.64 -5.56
C ALA A 29 -18.43 4.66 -7.06
N LEU A 30 -17.40 4.67 -7.91
CA LEU A 30 -17.53 4.67 -9.37
C LEU A 30 -17.68 3.27 -9.96
N GLY A 31 -17.46 2.21 -9.17
CA GLY A 31 -17.49 0.83 -9.64
C GLY A 31 -16.33 0.50 -10.57
N VAL A 32 -15.18 1.16 -10.40
CA VAL A 32 -13.97 0.87 -11.17
C VAL A 32 -13.45 -0.51 -10.78
N ILE A 33 -13.21 -1.35 -11.79
CA ILE A 33 -12.53 -2.63 -11.64
C ILE A 33 -11.09 -2.40 -12.07
N ASP A 34 -10.16 -2.53 -11.13
CA ASP A 34 -8.74 -2.30 -11.35
C ASP A 34 -7.95 -3.62 -11.36
N PRO A 35 -6.79 -3.67 -12.05
CA PRO A 35 -6.03 -4.91 -12.23
C PRO A 35 -5.22 -5.34 -10.99
N SER A 36 -5.09 -4.50 -9.96
CA SER A 36 -4.29 -4.84 -8.77
C SER A 36 -4.95 -5.92 -7.90
N GLY A 37 -6.25 -6.16 -8.08
CA GLY A 37 -7.01 -7.11 -7.26
C GLY A 37 -7.21 -6.64 -5.82
N LEU A 38 -6.93 -5.37 -5.53
CA LEU A 38 -7.05 -4.80 -4.20
C LEU A 38 -8.52 -4.82 -3.74
N PRO A 39 -8.84 -5.36 -2.55
CA PRO A 39 -10.22 -5.43 -2.05
C PRO A 39 -10.87 -4.06 -1.88
N ARG A 40 -12.20 -4.06 -1.72
CA ARG A 40 -12.96 -2.86 -1.40
C ARG A 40 -12.61 -2.31 -0.02
N LEU A 41 -12.88 -1.03 0.17
CA LEU A 41 -12.77 -0.41 1.49
C LEU A 41 -13.91 -0.86 2.40
N LEU A 42 -13.56 -1.20 3.63
CA LEU A 42 -14.49 -1.50 4.70
C LEU A 42 -15.07 -0.19 5.27
N GLY A 43 -16.33 -0.22 5.72
CA GLY A 43 -16.91 0.90 6.49
C GLY A 43 -17.22 2.17 5.70
N THR A 44 -17.22 2.15 4.37
CA THR A 44 -17.56 3.31 3.53
C THR A 44 -19.06 3.63 3.46
N GLY A 45 -19.91 2.64 3.76
CA GLY A 45 -21.36 2.73 3.54
C GLY A 45 -21.79 2.75 2.06
N LEU A 46 -20.84 2.66 1.13
CA LEU A 46 -21.13 2.62 -0.30
C LEU A 46 -21.82 1.29 -0.66
N PRO A 47 -22.93 1.32 -1.42
CA PRO A 47 -23.51 0.08 -1.94
C PRO A 47 -22.49 -0.62 -2.84
N ALA A 48 -22.63 -1.94 -2.98
CA ALA A 48 -21.92 -2.65 -4.05
C ALA A 48 -22.38 -2.08 -5.39
N SER A 49 -21.45 -1.73 -6.27
CA SER A 49 -21.82 -1.24 -7.60
C SER A 49 -22.59 -2.33 -8.34
N THR A 50 -23.71 -1.97 -8.94
CA THR A 50 -24.56 -2.88 -9.70
C THR A 50 -24.10 -3.04 -11.16
N ALA A 51 -23.21 -2.15 -11.62
CA ALA A 51 -22.59 -2.22 -12.94
C ALA A 51 -21.13 -1.72 -12.85
N PRO A 52 -20.20 -2.32 -13.61
CA PRO A 52 -18.84 -1.80 -13.69
C PRO A 52 -18.83 -0.40 -14.33
N ALA A 53 -17.84 0.40 -13.95
CA ALA A 53 -17.52 1.65 -14.63
C ALA A 53 -17.27 1.38 -16.13
N ASP A 54 -17.53 2.38 -16.97
CA ASP A 54 -17.10 2.33 -18.36
C ASP A 54 -15.56 2.33 -18.46
N GLU A 55 -15.05 1.84 -19.59
CA GLU A 55 -13.61 1.66 -19.80
C GLU A 55 -12.82 2.98 -19.65
N MET A 56 -13.38 4.10 -20.11
CA MET A 56 -12.72 5.41 -20.03
C MET A 56 -12.57 5.87 -18.58
N THR A 57 -13.61 5.68 -17.78
CA THR A 57 -13.59 5.93 -16.32
C THR A 57 -12.56 5.04 -15.62
N GLY A 58 -12.48 3.75 -15.99
CA GLY A 58 -11.47 2.83 -15.46
C GLY A 58 -10.04 3.28 -15.77
N TRP A 59 -9.75 3.62 -17.03
CA TRP A 59 -8.43 4.13 -17.43
C TRP A 59 -8.06 5.46 -16.76
N ALA A 60 -9.02 6.37 -16.64
CA ALA A 60 -8.81 7.65 -15.96
C ALA A 60 -8.43 7.45 -14.49
N TRP A 61 -9.12 6.54 -13.79
CA TRP A 61 -8.79 6.19 -12.43
C TRP A 61 -7.40 5.55 -12.33
N ILE A 62 -7.06 4.56 -13.17
CA ILE A 62 -5.75 3.89 -13.15
C ILE A 62 -4.61 4.90 -13.37
N ARG A 63 -4.76 5.81 -14.33
CA ARG A 63 -3.75 6.84 -14.60
C ARG A 63 -3.52 7.75 -13.39
N TRP A 64 -4.59 8.09 -12.68
CA TRP A 64 -4.50 8.90 -11.48
C TRP A 64 -3.97 8.12 -10.28
N TRP A 65 -4.36 6.84 -10.13
CA TRP A 65 -3.88 5.95 -9.08
C TRP A 65 -2.35 5.88 -9.01
N VAL A 66 -1.69 5.75 -10.17
CA VAL A 66 -0.22 5.73 -10.25
C VAL A 66 0.38 6.99 -9.62
N SER A 67 -0.17 8.18 -9.90
CA SER A 67 0.34 9.43 -9.31
C SER A 67 0.13 9.53 -7.79
N VAL A 68 -0.91 8.86 -7.26
CA VAL A 68 -1.23 8.86 -5.83
C VAL A 68 -0.31 7.90 -5.09
N VAL A 69 -0.02 6.76 -5.70
CA VAL A 69 0.83 5.75 -5.08
C VAL A 69 2.31 6.06 -5.24
N GLU A 70 2.71 6.72 -6.32
CA GLU A 70 4.12 7.00 -6.60
C GLU A 70 4.30 8.50 -6.88
N PRO A 71 4.15 9.34 -5.84
CA PRO A 71 4.26 10.78 -6.02
C PRO A 71 5.71 11.18 -6.29
N GLU A 72 6.03 11.56 -7.53
CA GLU A 72 7.39 12.04 -7.87
C GLU A 72 7.74 13.38 -7.19
N ALA A 73 6.75 14.24 -6.93
CA ALA A 73 6.99 15.62 -6.46
C ALA A 73 5.97 16.14 -5.43
N GLY A 74 5.27 15.24 -4.73
CA GLY A 74 4.25 15.59 -3.72
C GLY A 74 2.86 15.02 -4.07
N ILE A 75 1.88 15.31 -3.21
CA ILE A 75 0.50 14.83 -3.35
C ILE A 75 -0.04 15.27 -4.71
N PRO A 76 -0.44 14.34 -5.60
CA PRO A 76 -1.01 14.73 -6.87
C PRO A 76 -2.31 15.49 -6.61
N ALA A 77 -2.51 16.58 -7.34
CA ALA A 77 -3.84 17.16 -7.43
C ALA A 77 -4.81 16.09 -7.94
N LEU A 78 -6.09 16.22 -7.60
CA LEU A 78 -7.14 15.48 -8.30
C LEU A 78 -6.95 15.66 -9.80
N PRO A 79 -7.18 14.62 -10.61
CA PRO A 79 -6.68 14.59 -11.98
C PRO A 79 -7.28 15.74 -12.79
N GLU A 80 -6.47 16.75 -13.08
CA GLU A 80 -6.80 17.81 -14.03
C GLU A 80 -6.65 17.23 -15.44
N HIS A 81 -7.66 17.44 -16.30
CA HIS A 81 -7.78 16.93 -17.68
C HIS A 81 -8.32 15.51 -17.86
N ALA A 82 -9.33 15.18 -17.08
CA ALA A 82 -10.14 14.02 -17.38
C ALA A 82 -11.34 14.36 -18.29
N THR A 83 -12.02 13.35 -18.81
CA THR A 83 -13.24 13.60 -19.58
C THR A 83 -14.28 14.32 -18.71
N PRO A 84 -15.17 15.14 -19.28
CA PRO A 84 -16.23 15.79 -18.49
C PRO A 84 -17.09 14.82 -17.69
N ALA A 85 -17.24 13.58 -18.18
CA ALA A 85 -17.94 12.51 -17.49
C ALA A 85 -17.20 12.07 -16.22
N TRP A 86 -15.89 11.84 -16.29
CA TRP A 86 -15.07 11.53 -15.12
C TRP A 86 -15.09 12.67 -14.11
N GLU A 87 -14.91 13.91 -14.55
CA GLU A 87 -14.90 15.06 -13.65
C GLU A 87 -16.22 15.21 -12.90
N ALA A 88 -17.35 15.01 -13.58
CA ALA A 88 -18.66 15.03 -12.95
C ALA A 88 -18.83 13.89 -11.95
N ALA A 89 -18.34 12.69 -12.29
CA ALA A 89 -18.44 11.51 -11.45
C ALA A 89 -17.58 11.64 -10.17
N VAL A 90 -16.34 12.13 -10.30
CA VAL A 90 -15.47 12.46 -9.15
C VAL A 90 -16.09 13.54 -8.29
N ARG A 91 -16.52 14.67 -8.89
CA ARG A 91 -17.09 15.80 -8.15
C ARG A 91 -18.30 15.40 -7.30
N LYS A 92 -19.10 14.44 -7.77
CA LYS A 92 -20.25 13.92 -7.03
C LYS A 92 -19.87 13.23 -5.72
N HIS A 93 -18.72 12.56 -5.68
CA HIS A 93 -18.32 11.70 -4.55
C HIS A 93 -17.13 12.25 -3.76
N LEU A 94 -16.49 13.32 -4.24
CA LEU A 94 -15.23 13.81 -3.69
C LEU A 94 -15.32 14.28 -2.24
N ASP A 95 -16.37 15.03 -1.89
CA ASP A 95 -16.50 15.57 -0.53
C ASP A 95 -16.78 14.45 0.49
N ASP A 96 -17.61 13.47 0.09
CA ASP A 96 -17.85 12.26 0.88
C ASP A 96 -16.56 11.44 1.03
N ALA A 97 -15.80 11.28 -0.06
CA ALA A 97 -14.53 10.56 -0.06
C ALA A 97 -13.51 11.20 0.88
N ARG A 98 -13.38 12.53 0.85
CA ARG A 98 -12.49 13.29 1.73
C ARG A 98 -12.90 13.18 3.18
N THR A 99 -14.19 13.37 3.46
CA THR A 99 -14.73 13.26 4.82
C THR A 99 -14.49 11.87 5.40
N TRP A 100 -14.77 10.83 4.61
CA TRP A 100 -14.53 9.45 5.03
C TRP A 100 -13.04 9.17 5.23
N ALA A 101 -12.18 9.59 4.29
CA ALA A 101 -10.73 9.40 4.38
C ALA A 101 -10.12 10.10 5.60
N ASP A 102 -10.61 11.30 5.94
CA ASP A 102 -10.18 12.02 7.15
C ASP A 102 -10.52 11.25 8.43
N VAL A 103 -11.71 10.64 8.50
CA VAL A 103 -12.12 9.80 9.62
C VAL A 103 -11.27 8.53 9.68
N ALA A 104 -11.14 7.81 8.57
CA ALA A 104 -10.36 6.57 8.51
C ALA A 104 -8.88 6.79 8.88
N HIS A 105 -8.26 7.85 8.38
CA HIS A 105 -6.89 8.21 8.74
C HIS A 105 -6.76 8.56 10.23
N GLN A 106 -7.72 9.28 10.80
CA GLN A 106 -7.72 9.59 12.23
C GLN A 106 -7.88 8.33 13.10
N GLU A 107 -8.77 7.42 12.71
CA GLU A 107 -8.95 6.13 13.40
C GLU A 107 -7.67 5.30 13.38
N TYR A 108 -7.00 5.21 12.23
CA TYR A 108 -5.68 4.58 12.13
C TYR A 108 -4.67 5.23 13.09
N GLY A 109 -4.58 6.56 13.11
CA GLY A 109 -3.69 7.28 14.01
C GLY A 109 -3.97 7.05 15.50
N ILE A 110 -5.25 6.94 15.89
CA ILE A 110 -5.65 6.59 17.26
C ILE A 110 -5.19 5.18 17.60
N ARG A 111 -5.44 4.18 16.74
CA ARG A 111 -5.02 2.79 16.96
C ARG A 111 -3.49 2.67 17.05
N LEU A 112 -2.77 3.40 16.20
CA LEU A 112 -1.31 3.43 16.25
C LEU A 112 -0.80 3.98 17.59
N ALA A 113 -1.42 5.06 18.08
CA ALA A 113 -1.09 5.64 19.39
C ALA A 113 -1.42 4.68 20.55
N GLU A 114 -2.56 3.99 20.48
CA GLU A 114 -2.96 2.98 21.47
C GLU A 114 -1.96 1.82 21.52
N ARG A 115 -1.51 1.30 20.37
CA ARG A 115 -0.47 0.25 20.30
C ARG A 115 0.86 0.70 20.88
N ALA A 116 1.26 1.94 20.62
CA ALA A 116 2.47 2.52 21.20
C ALA A 116 2.37 2.66 22.73
N PHE A 117 1.19 3.04 23.25
CA PHE A 117 0.98 3.26 24.69
C PHE A 117 0.84 1.95 25.48
N SER A 118 0.18 0.94 24.91
CA SER A 118 -0.02 -0.37 25.57
C SER A 118 1.27 -1.17 25.72
N GLY A 119 2.37 -0.76 25.09
CA GLY A 119 3.65 -1.47 25.14
C GLY A 119 3.63 -2.85 24.47
N GLU A 120 2.51 -3.22 23.85
CA GLU A 120 2.31 -4.52 23.21
C GLU A 120 3.01 -4.59 21.85
N THR A 121 3.23 -3.47 21.15
CA THR A 121 3.56 -3.59 19.70
C THR A 121 4.09 -2.32 19.03
N GLY A 122 4.44 -1.26 19.75
CA GLY A 122 4.94 -0.02 19.12
C GLY A 122 6.25 -0.18 18.32
N ASP A 123 6.99 -1.27 18.58
CA ASP A 123 8.26 -1.63 17.95
C ASP A 123 8.19 -3.00 17.24
N THR A 124 7.08 -3.73 17.36
CA THR A 124 6.98 -5.12 16.88
C THR A 124 6.65 -5.19 15.39
N ASP A 125 5.89 -4.26 14.82
CA ASP A 125 5.62 -4.26 13.37
C ASP A 125 6.85 -3.85 12.56
N ALA A 126 7.54 -2.80 13.01
CA ALA A 126 8.86 -2.44 12.51
C ALA A 126 9.89 -3.55 12.81
N GLY A 127 9.75 -4.22 13.96
CA GLY A 127 10.54 -5.37 14.37
C GLY A 127 10.39 -6.56 13.44
N VAL A 128 9.17 -6.97 13.10
CA VAL A 128 8.88 -8.09 12.20
C VAL A 128 9.51 -7.86 10.83
N LEU A 129 9.35 -6.66 10.26
CA LEU A 129 9.99 -6.33 8.98
C LEU A 129 11.52 -6.32 9.12
N SER A 130 12.06 -5.72 10.18
CA SER A 130 13.51 -5.65 10.42
C SER A 130 14.13 -7.04 10.60
N GLU A 131 13.46 -7.92 11.34
CA GLU A 131 13.86 -9.32 11.54
C GLU A 131 13.85 -10.08 10.21
N LEU A 132 12.75 -10.00 9.44
CA LEU A 132 12.66 -10.65 8.13
C LEU A 132 13.74 -10.15 7.16
N VAL A 133 14.01 -8.84 7.15
CA VAL A 133 15.09 -8.27 6.30
C VAL A 133 16.43 -8.80 6.75
N ALA A 134 16.74 -8.81 8.05
CA ALA A 134 18.01 -9.32 8.56
C ALA A 134 18.20 -10.82 8.26
N GLU A 135 17.17 -11.64 8.44
CA GLU A 135 17.16 -13.06 8.05
C GLU A 135 17.42 -13.23 6.55
N ARG A 136 16.78 -12.40 5.73
CA ARG A 136 16.91 -12.46 4.27
C ARG A 136 18.25 -11.98 3.75
N GLU A 137 18.82 -10.93 4.35
CA GLU A 137 20.18 -10.44 4.04
C GLU A 137 21.23 -11.51 4.34
N GLN A 138 21.12 -12.15 5.51
CA GLN A 138 21.99 -13.27 5.89
C GLN A 138 21.88 -14.43 4.91
N ALA A 139 20.65 -14.81 4.53
CA ALA A 139 20.40 -15.91 3.60
C ALA A 139 20.88 -15.61 2.17
N ALA A 140 20.73 -14.38 1.67
CA ALA A 140 21.19 -14.01 0.33
C ALA A 140 22.67 -13.63 0.24
N GLY A 141 23.30 -13.29 1.36
CA GLY A 141 24.64 -12.68 1.36
C GLY A 141 24.66 -11.32 0.65
N THR A 142 23.55 -10.57 0.70
CA THR A 142 23.41 -9.22 0.12
C THR A 142 22.86 -8.26 1.17
N HIS A 143 23.20 -6.99 1.06
CA HIS A 143 22.57 -5.94 1.85
C HIS A 143 21.29 -5.44 1.17
N ALA A 144 20.31 -5.09 1.97
CA ALA A 144 19.04 -4.52 1.55
C ALA A 144 19.20 -3.02 1.24
N ASP A 145 18.67 -2.62 0.09
CA ASP A 145 18.66 -1.24 -0.40
C ASP A 145 17.33 -0.97 -1.09
N PHE A 146 16.34 -0.51 -0.31
CA PHE A 146 15.00 -0.18 -0.80
C PHE A 146 14.33 0.89 0.08
N ASP A 147 13.39 1.65 -0.49
CA ASP A 147 12.43 2.46 0.27
C ASP A 147 11.06 1.82 0.07
N LEU A 148 10.45 1.33 1.15
CA LEU A 148 9.14 0.70 1.12
C LEU A 148 8.10 1.59 1.79
N ARG A 149 7.06 1.95 1.06
CA ARG A 149 5.86 2.57 1.65
C ARG A 149 4.82 1.50 1.95
N ILE A 150 4.27 1.55 3.15
CA ILE A 150 3.25 0.63 3.61
C ILE A 150 1.99 1.43 3.91
N GLU A 151 0.97 1.26 3.09
CA GLU A 151 -0.35 1.85 3.26
C GLU A 151 -1.22 0.88 4.06
N VAL A 152 -1.48 1.18 5.33
CA VAL A 152 -2.37 0.40 6.17
C VAL A 152 -3.81 0.88 5.92
N LEU A 153 -4.65 -0.01 5.41
CA LEU A 153 -5.95 0.35 4.86
C LEU A 153 -7.06 -0.53 5.47
N PRO A 154 -8.26 0.03 5.72
CA PRO A 154 -9.41 -0.74 6.17
C PRO A 154 -10.01 -1.49 4.96
N LEU A 155 -9.58 -2.72 4.70
CA LEU A 155 -10.00 -3.50 3.54
C LEU A 155 -11.04 -4.56 3.95
N THR A 156 -11.88 -4.99 3.01
CA THR A 156 -12.86 -6.06 3.27
C THR A 156 -12.25 -7.45 3.37
N THR A 157 -10.93 -7.58 3.20
CA THR A 157 -10.21 -8.86 3.20
C THR A 157 -8.83 -8.63 3.79
N ALA A 158 -8.41 -9.52 4.69
CA ALA A 158 -7.07 -9.48 5.28
C ALA A 158 -6.01 -9.92 4.26
N GLY A 159 -4.93 -9.16 4.11
CA GLY A 159 -3.86 -9.47 3.16
C GLY A 159 -2.87 -8.34 2.91
N ILE A 160 -1.99 -8.57 1.93
CA ILE A 160 -1.00 -7.60 1.43
C ILE A 160 -1.05 -7.58 -0.09
N TRP A 161 -1.01 -6.38 -0.68
CA TRP A 161 -1.03 -6.18 -2.13
C TRP A 161 0.05 -5.19 -2.55
N TRP A 162 0.71 -5.44 -3.68
CA TRP A 162 1.51 -4.41 -4.34
C TRP A 162 0.57 -3.39 -4.97
N ILE A 163 0.78 -2.12 -4.63
CA ILE A 163 0.00 -1.00 -5.17
C ILE A 163 0.83 -0.10 -6.08
N GLY A 164 2.16 -0.19 -5.99
CA GLY A 164 3.16 0.41 -6.86
C GLY A 164 4.47 -0.39 -6.80
N ASP A 165 5.54 0.13 -7.40
CA ASP A 165 6.87 -0.50 -7.44
C ASP A 165 7.46 -0.64 -6.03
N ASN A 166 7.31 0.43 -5.24
CA ASN A 166 7.87 0.58 -3.89
C ASN A 166 6.79 0.77 -2.81
N ALA A 167 5.55 0.39 -3.10
CA ALA A 167 4.42 0.57 -2.19
C ALA A 167 3.54 -0.68 -2.09
N ILE A 168 3.20 -1.04 -0.85
CA ILE A 168 2.25 -2.10 -0.55
C ILE A 168 1.05 -1.55 0.22
N ALA A 169 -0.13 -2.11 -0.04
CA ALA A 169 -1.29 -2.00 0.82
C ALA A 169 -1.32 -3.19 1.78
N VAL A 170 -1.62 -2.94 3.05
CA VAL A 170 -1.79 -3.95 4.09
C VAL A 170 -3.12 -3.72 4.78
N ASP A 171 -3.91 -4.77 4.93
CA ASP A 171 -5.16 -4.67 5.68
C ASP A 171 -4.92 -4.52 7.19
N GLU A 172 -5.75 -3.69 7.83
CA GLU A 172 -5.69 -3.46 9.28
C GLU A 172 -5.90 -4.73 10.12
N LEU A 173 -6.78 -5.66 9.71
CA LEU A 173 -7.04 -6.89 10.47
C LEU A 173 -5.86 -7.86 10.40
N LEU A 174 -5.06 -7.79 9.35
CA LEU A 174 -3.82 -8.56 9.26
C LEU A 174 -2.79 -8.04 10.26
N ARG A 175 -2.74 -6.71 10.48
CA ARG A 175 -1.82 -6.09 11.45
C ARG A 175 -2.08 -6.49 12.90
N GLU A 176 -3.28 -6.93 13.22
CA GLU A 176 -3.63 -7.41 14.56
C GLU A 176 -3.12 -8.85 14.82
N LYS A 177 -2.51 -9.50 13.83
CA LYS A 177 -2.07 -10.90 13.90
C LYS A 177 -0.60 -11.03 13.50
N PRO A 178 0.35 -10.93 14.45
CA PRO A 178 1.79 -10.86 14.14
C PRO A 178 2.32 -12.04 13.32
N ASP A 179 1.89 -13.27 13.63
CA ASP A 179 2.34 -14.47 12.91
C ASP A 179 1.83 -14.49 11.45
N ASP A 180 0.54 -14.18 11.24
CA ASP A 180 -0.07 -14.10 9.92
C ASP A 180 0.57 -12.96 9.10
N TYR A 181 0.81 -11.82 9.75
CA TYR A 181 1.47 -10.66 9.13
C TYR A 181 2.91 -10.98 8.70
N ARG A 182 3.69 -11.61 9.58
CA ARG A 182 5.06 -12.06 9.25
C ARG A 182 5.06 -13.01 8.06
N GLN A 183 4.15 -13.99 8.05
CA GLN A 183 4.05 -14.96 6.96
C GLN A 183 3.68 -14.27 5.63
N ALA A 184 2.78 -13.29 5.65
CA ALA A 184 2.38 -12.52 4.47
C ALA A 184 3.49 -11.58 3.98
N LEU A 185 4.30 -11.01 4.86
CA LEU A 185 5.43 -10.14 4.51
C LEU A 185 6.64 -10.89 3.94
N ALA A 186 6.88 -12.13 4.33
CA ALA A 186 8.03 -12.91 3.88
C ALA A 186 8.26 -12.86 2.34
N PRO A 187 7.27 -13.14 1.47
CA PRO A 187 7.46 -13.05 0.02
C PRO A 187 7.73 -11.62 -0.49
N ILE A 188 7.27 -10.58 0.21
CA ILE A 188 7.56 -9.18 -0.12
C ILE A 188 9.05 -8.91 0.11
N VAL A 189 9.57 -9.31 1.27
CA VAL A 189 11.00 -9.15 1.62
C VAL A 189 11.89 -9.97 0.70
N GLU A 190 11.46 -11.18 0.31
CA GLU A 190 12.19 -11.99 -0.67
C GLU A 190 12.36 -11.30 -2.02
N ARG A 191 11.34 -10.58 -2.48
CA ARG A 191 11.39 -9.78 -3.72
C ARG A 191 12.30 -8.56 -3.58
N LEU A 192 12.22 -7.86 -2.44
CA LEU A 192 12.98 -6.64 -2.17
C LEU A 192 14.47 -6.88 -1.92
N VAL A 193 14.83 -8.05 -1.41
CA VAL A 193 16.21 -8.44 -1.12
C VAL A 193 16.59 -9.67 -1.94
N PRO A 194 16.64 -9.57 -3.29
CA PRO A 194 16.82 -10.73 -4.15
C PRO A 194 18.22 -11.33 -3.97
N SER A 195 18.29 -12.65 -3.93
CA SER A 195 19.55 -13.37 -3.91
C SER A 195 20.25 -13.29 -5.27
N ALA A 196 21.54 -13.64 -5.32
CA ALA A 196 22.25 -13.73 -6.59
C ALA A 196 21.62 -14.74 -7.57
N ALA A 197 21.00 -15.81 -7.04
CA ALA A 197 20.29 -16.80 -7.84
C ALA A 197 18.98 -16.26 -8.43
N ASP A 198 18.25 -15.43 -7.67
CA ASP A 198 17.01 -14.79 -8.13
C ASP A 198 17.30 -13.83 -9.29
N ARG A 199 18.34 -12.99 -9.14
CA ARG A 199 18.77 -12.06 -10.20
C ARG A 199 19.24 -12.77 -11.48
N ALA A 200 19.83 -13.96 -11.35
CA ALA A 200 20.25 -14.76 -12.49
C ALA A 200 19.04 -15.35 -13.25
N ARG A 201 17.97 -15.72 -12.55
CA ARG A 201 16.73 -16.21 -13.16
C ARG A 201 16.02 -15.12 -13.96
N ASP A 202 15.86 -13.92 -13.40
CA ASP A 202 15.19 -12.80 -14.09
C ASP A 202 15.93 -12.42 -15.38
N ARG A 203 17.27 -12.42 -15.38
CA ARG A 203 18.07 -12.10 -16.57
C ARG A 203 17.99 -13.16 -17.68
N THR A 204 17.45 -14.36 -17.40
CA THR A 204 17.30 -15.43 -18.40
C THR A 204 15.92 -15.39 -19.08
N LEU A 205 15.01 -14.53 -18.61
CA LEU A 205 13.65 -14.37 -19.11
C LEU A 205 13.44 -13.12 -19.99
N ASP A 206 14.46 -12.25 -20.07
CA ASP A 206 14.60 -11.14 -21.04
C ASP A 206 15.40 -11.57 -22.29
#